data_AF-A0A1X7TCT2-F1
#
_entry.id   AF-A0A1X7TCT2-F1
#
_cell.length_a   1.000
_cell.length_b   1.000
_cell.length_c   1.000
_cell.angle_alpha   90.00
_cell.angle_beta   90.00
_cell.angle_gamma   90.00
#
_symmetry.space_group_name_H-M   'P 1'
#
loop_
_entity.id
_entity.type
_entity.pdbx_description
1 polymer ?
#
loop_
_entity_poly.entity_id
_entity_poly.type
_entity_poly.pdbx_seq_one_letter_code
_entity_poly.pdbx_strand_id
1 'polypeptide(L)'
;MGPHRYSLLRFFIDYTTLAEALHLSLTTDPENTDYAAEAGAYRTFQAEAIAVREIERKQQEKEEEEANNPMLALENRTKESRREMDILDVLEEIKDINAQQEG
;
A
#
# COMPACT_ATOMS: atom_id res chain seq x y z
N MET A 1 -38.64 25.97 4.84
CA MET A 1 -37.16 26.05 4.77
C MET A 1 -36.81 26.38 3.34
N GLY A 2 -36.24 27.57 3.09
CA GLY A 2 -35.84 27.96 1.74
C GLY A 2 -34.60 27.19 1.28
N PRO A 3 -34.25 27.21 -0.01
CA PRO A 3 -33.04 26.56 -0.49
C PRO A 3 -31.82 27.24 0.15
N HIS A 4 -31.09 26.49 0.99
CA HIS A 4 -29.83 26.96 1.56
C HIS A 4 -28.81 27.03 0.42
N ARG A 5 -28.40 28.26 0.07
CA ARG A 5 -27.36 28.49 -0.94
C ARG A 5 -26.00 28.52 -0.23
N TYR A 6 -25.22 27.47 -0.39
CA TYR A 6 -23.84 27.40 0.08
C TYR A 6 -22.88 27.75 -1.07
N SER A 7 -21.81 28.49 -0.76
CA SER A 7 -20.69 28.66 -1.68
C SER A 7 -19.77 27.47 -1.55
N LEU A 8 -19.60 26.70 -2.61
CA LEU A 8 -18.61 25.62 -2.67
C LEU A 8 -17.26 26.23 -3.04
N LEU A 9 -16.27 26.02 -2.17
CA LEU A 9 -14.89 26.47 -2.39
C LEU A 9 -14.03 25.26 -2.75
N ARG A 10 -13.15 25.46 -3.73
CA ARG A 10 -12.08 24.53 -4.09
C ARG A 10 -10.74 25.15 -3.72
N PHE A 11 -9.96 24.41 -2.95
CA PHE A 11 -8.62 24.79 -2.52
C PHE A 11 -7.58 23.96 -3.28
N PHE A 12 -6.48 24.60 -3.65
CA PHE A 12 -5.32 23.96 -4.25
C PHE A 12 -4.16 24.10 -3.26
N ILE A 13 -3.59 22.96 -2.87
CA ILE A 13 -2.44 22.90 -1.97
C ILE A 13 -1.28 22.33 -2.76
N ASP A 14 -0.28 23.15 -3.01
CA ASP A 14 0.96 22.72 -3.65
C ASP A 14 1.84 21.98 -2.64
N TYR A 15 2.46 20.89 -3.09
CA TYR A 15 3.46 20.16 -2.31
C TYR A 15 4.56 19.65 -3.23
N THR A 16 5.76 19.58 -2.69
CA THR A 16 6.93 19.04 -3.38
C THR A 16 7.21 17.63 -2.87
N THR A 17 7.23 16.67 -3.78
CA THR A 17 7.86 15.37 -3.53
C THR A 17 9.34 15.47 -3.90
N LEU A 18 10.14 14.46 -3.54
CA LEU A 18 11.56 14.40 -3.90
C LEU A 18 11.81 14.39 -5.42
N ALA A 19 10.77 14.18 -6.25
CA ALA A 19 10.89 14.09 -7.69
C ALA A 19 10.11 15.18 -8.46
N GLU A 20 8.94 15.61 -7.99
CA GLU A 20 8.02 16.46 -8.76
C GLU A 20 7.20 17.42 -7.89
N ALA A 21 6.83 18.58 -8.46
CA ALA A 21 5.87 19.52 -7.89
C ALA A 21 4.45 19.07 -8.25
N LEU A 22 3.65 18.80 -7.23
CA LEU A 22 2.30 18.26 -7.37
C LEU A 22 1.31 19.10 -6.56
N HIS A 23 0.05 19.12 -7.00
CA HIS A 23 -1.02 19.88 -6.33
C HIS A 23 -2.14 18.95 -5.87
N LEU A 24 -2.64 19.19 -4.67
CA LEU A 24 -3.81 18.53 -4.09
C LEU A 24 -5.02 19.45 -4.19
N SER A 25 -6.13 18.96 -4.74
CA SER A 25 -7.41 19.67 -4.77
C SER A 25 -8.38 19.17 -3.68
N LEU A 26 -8.91 20.11 -2.90
CA LEU A 26 -9.92 19.87 -1.85
C LEU A 26 -11.17 20.72 -2.12
N THR A 27 -12.34 20.10 -2.15
CA THR A 27 -13.62 20.79 -2.33
C THR A 27 -14.44 20.72 -1.04
N THR A 28 -15.05 21.84 -0.65
CA THR A 28 -15.89 21.93 0.56
C THR A 28 -17.18 21.11 0.39
N ASP A 29 -17.52 20.31 1.39
CA ASP A 29 -18.76 19.53 1.47
C ASP A 29 -19.64 20.05 2.63
N PRO A 30 -20.68 20.85 2.34
CA PRO A 30 -21.54 21.44 3.36
C PRO A 30 -22.51 20.45 4.00
N GLU A 31 -22.78 19.29 3.38
CA GLU A 31 -23.68 18.28 3.94
C GLU A 31 -22.98 17.49 5.05
N ASN A 32 -21.70 17.16 4.84
CA ASN A 32 -20.91 16.36 5.77
C ASN A 32 -20.02 17.19 6.70
N THR A 33 -20.02 18.52 6.58
CA THR A 33 -19.13 19.43 7.33
C THR A 33 -17.66 19.03 7.16
N ASP A 34 -17.25 18.73 5.93
CA ASP A 34 -15.95 18.14 5.63
C ASP A 34 -15.42 18.59 4.24
N TYR A 35 -14.28 18.05 3.79
CA TYR A 35 -13.68 18.31 2.48
C TYR A 35 -13.54 17.06 1.59
N ALA A 36 -14.10 17.06 0.39
CA ALA A 36 -13.85 16.01 -0.59
C ALA A 36 -12.48 16.20 -1.27
N ALA A 37 -11.66 15.14 -1.34
CA ALA A 37 -10.43 15.13 -2.13
C ALA A 37 -10.74 14.66 -3.56
N GLU A 38 -10.35 15.42 -4.59
CA GLU A 38 -10.77 15.15 -5.98
C GLU A 38 -9.69 14.56 -6.87
N ALA A 39 -8.42 14.95 -6.70
CA ALA A 39 -7.34 14.58 -7.62
C ALA A 39 -6.18 13.87 -6.89
N GLY A 40 -5.98 12.59 -7.19
CA GLY A 40 -4.73 11.86 -6.97
C GLY A 40 -4.33 11.59 -5.52
N ALA A 41 -5.15 11.96 -4.54
CA ALA A 41 -4.85 11.77 -3.14
C ALA A 41 -6.00 11.09 -2.41
N TYR A 42 -5.62 10.21 -1.50
CA TYR A 42 -6.52 9.60 -0.55
C TYR A 42 -6.30 10.24 0.81
N ARG A 43 -7.37 10.34 1.59
CA ARG A 43 -7.23 10.62 3.03
C ARG A 43 -6.46 9.48 3.68
N THR A 44 -5.68 9.75 4.72
CA THR A 44 -4.82 8.73 5.36
C THR A 44 -5.57 7.44 5.71
N PHE A 45 -6.76 7.55 6.30
CA PHE A 45 -7.58 6.37 6.65
C PHE A 45 -8.14 5.63 5.42
N GLN A 46 -8.44 6.34 4.33
CA GLN A 46 -8.86 5.71 3.08
C GLN A 46 -7.68 5.05 2.39
N ALA A 47 -6.51 5.69 2.41
CA ALA A 47 -5.28 5.17 1.82
C ALA A 47 -4.89 3.82 2.44
N GLU A 48 -4.92 3.73 3.78
CA GLU A 48 -4.65 2.49 4.51
C GLU A 48 -5.67 1.40 4.14
N ALA A 49 -6.97 1.72 4.18
CA ALA A 49 -8.02 0.76 3.83
C ALA A 49 -7.90 0.27 2.37
N ILE A 50 -7.56 1.15 1.43
CA ILE A 50 -7.35 0.79 0.03
C ILE A 50 -6.10 -0.09 -0.11
N ALA A 51 -5.01 0.24 0.58
CA ALA A 51 -3.79 -0.56 0.56
C ALA A 51 -4.03 -1.99 1.08
N VAL A 52 -4.76 -2.14 2.19
CA VAL A 52 -5.13 -3.46 2.73
C VAL A 52 -5.97 -4.26 1.74
N ARG A 53 -7.05 -3.66 1.19
CA ARG A 53 -7.90 -4.34 0.21
C ARG A 53 -7.14 -4.76 -1.05
N GLU A 54 -6.20 -3.95 -1.49
CA GLU A 54 -5.39 -4.24 -2.67
C GLU A 54 -4.39 -5.38 -2.40
N ILE A 55 -3.86 -5.47 -1.18
CA ILE A 55 -3.04 -6.62 -0.74
C ILE A 55 -3.89 -7.89 -0.75
N GLU A 56 -5.08 -7.85 -0.13
CA GLU A 56 -6.00 -9.00 -0.08
C GLU A 56 -6.43 -9.44 -1.48
N ARG A 57 -6.79 -8.50 -2.37
CA ARG A 57 -7.16 -8.79 -3.76
C ARG A 57 -6.03 -9.49 -4.50
N LYS A 58 -4.80 -8.98 -4.39
CA LYS A 58 -3.62 -9.60 -5.03
C LYS A 58 -3.31 -10.98 -4.47
N GLN A 59 -3.58 -11.20 -3.19
CA GLN A 59 -3.38 -12.50 -2.56
C GLN A 59 -4.40 -13.51 -3.09
N GLN A 60 -5.69 -13.13 -3.13
CA GLN A 60 -6.75 -13.96 -3.70
C GLN A 60 -6.49 -14.29 -5.18
N GLU A 61 -6.08 -13.31 -5.98
CA GLU A 61 -5.75 -13.53 -7.40
C GLU A 61 -4.62 -14.54 -7.58
N LYS A 62 -3.59 -14.50 -6.73
CA LYS A 62 -2.51 -15.50 -6.74
C LYS A 62 -3.00 -16.89 -6.35
N GLU A 63 -3.79 -16.97 -5.29
CA GLU A 63 -4.35 -18.25 -4.81
C GLU A 63 -5.27 -18.89 -5.87
N GLU A 64 -6.09 -18.09 -6.55
CA GLU A 64 -6.91 -18.54 -7.67
C GLU A 64 -6.07 -18.99 -8.87
N GLU A 65 -5.01 -18.26 -9.21
CA GLU A 65 -4.10 -18.63 -10.31
C GLU A 65 -3.38 -19.96 -10.03
N GLU A 66 -2.91 -20.14 -8.79
CA GLU A 66 -2.27 -21.38 -8.32
C GLU A 66 -3.25 -22.55 -8.24
N ALA A 67 -4.48 -22.33 -7.79
CA ALA A 67 -5.52 -23.36 -7.73
C ALA A 67 -5.91 -23.84 -9.14
N ASN A 68 -5.95 -22.93 -10.11
CA ASN A 68 -6.25 -23.26 -11.51
C ASN A 68 -5.05 -23.85 -12.27
N ASN A 69 -3.82 -23.70 -11.76
CA ASN A 69 -2.61 -24.20 -12.40
C ASN A 69 -1.66 -24.94 -11.42
N PRO A 70 -1.74 -26.29 -11.34
CA PRO A 70 -0.96 -27.06 -10.37
C PRO A 70 0.56 -27.01 -10.60
N MET A 71 1.02 -26.70 -11.82
CA MET A 71 2.46 -26.53 -12.10
C MET A 71 2.98 -25.21 -11.53
N LEU A 72 2.20 -24.13 -11.63
CA LEU A 72 2.53 -22.84 -11.04
C LEU A 72 2.61 -22.93 -9.51
N ALA A 73 1.66 -23.63 -8.89
CA ALA A 73 1.66 -23.88 -7.44
C ALA A 73 2.89 -24.70 -6.99
N LEU A 74 3.39 -25.63 -7.82
CA LEU A 74 4.60 -26.38 -7.51
C LEU A 74 5.87 -25.52 -7.65
N GLU A 75 5.94 -24.69 -8.70
CA GLU A 75 7.04 -23.76 -8.93
C GLU A 75 7.13 -22.72 -7.79
N ASN A 76 6.01 -22.12 -7.41
CA ASN A 76 5.97 -21.12 -6.33
C ASN A 76 6.41 -21.72 -5.00
N ARG A 77 5.96 -22.92 -4.64
CA ARG A 77 6.43 -23.62 -3.43
C ARG A 77 7.92 -23.89 -3.45
N THR A 78 8.46 -24.34 -4.59
CA THR A 78 9.90 -24.63 -4.71
C THR A 78 10.73 -23.35 -4.58
N LYS A 79 10.25 -22.25 -5.17
CA LYS A 79 10.88 -20.93 -5.07
C LYS A 79 10.82 -20.38 -3.64
N GLU A 80 9.71 -20.58 -2.95
CA GLU A 80 9.54 -20.20 -1.54
C GLU A 80 10.50 -20.97 -0.64
N SER A 81 10.56 -22.31 -0.76
CA SER A 81 11.51 -23.14 0.01
C SER A 81 12.96 -22.73 -0.22
N ARG A 82 13.33 -22.40 -1.47
CA ARG A 82 14.68 -21.90 -1.75
C ARG A 82 14.96 -20.56 -1.07
N ARG A 83 14.00 -19.63 -1.12
CA ARG A 83 14.14 -18.33 -0.47
C ARG A 83 14.27 -18.46 1.05
N GLU A 84 13.52 -19.37 1.67
CA GLU A 84 13.64 -19.64 3.09
C GLU A 84 15.02 -20.19 3.46
N MET A 85 15.57 -21.11 2.67
CA MET A 85 16.94 -21.60 2.85
C MET A 85 17.97 -20.47 2.74
N ASP A 86 17.88 -19.64 1.69
CA ASP A 86 18.79 -18.51 1.49
C ASP A 86 18.75 -17.52 2.68
N ILE A 87 17.56 -17.30 3.27
CA ILE A 87 17.40 -16.44 4.45
C ILE A 87 18.05 -17.08 5.68
N LEU A 88 17.86 -18.39 5.88
CA LEU A 88 18.44 -19.12 7.02
C LEU A 88 19.97 -19.10 6.97
N ASP A 89 20.55 -19.33 5.79
CA ASP A 89 22.00 -19.31 5.59
C ASP A 89 22.58 -17.93 5.95
N VAL A 90 21.94 -16.84 5.51
CA VAL A 90 22.34 -15.47 5.85
C VAL A 90 22.23 -15.20 7.36
N LEU A 91 21.20 -15.74 8.01
CA LEU A 91 21.04 -15.58 9.46
C LEU A 91 22.09 -16.36 10.26
N GLU A 92 22.51 -17.53 9.79
CA GLU A 92 23.63 -18.27 10.37
C GLU A 92 24.94 -17.51 10.22
N GLU A 93 25.23 -16.98 9.03
CA GLU A 93 26.43 -16.16 8.78
C GLU A 93 26.50 -14.96 9.73
N ILE A 94 25.38 -14.24 9.91
CA ILE A 94 25.31 -13.10 10.83
C ILE A 94 25.56 -13.54 12.28
N LYS A 95 25.01 -14.68 12.70
CA LYS A 95 25.24 -15.21 14.05
C LYS A 95 26.70 -15.56 14.29
N ASP A 96 27.34 -16.21 13.32
CA ASP A 96 28.74 -16.60 13.41
C ASP A 96 29.67 -15.37 13.50
N ILE A 97 29.39 -14.33 12.70
CA ILE A 97 30.12 -13.05 12.78
C ILE A 97 29.97 -12.43 14.17
N ASN A 98 28.75 -12.38 14.72
CA ASN A 98 28.51 -11.81 16.03
C ASN A 98 29.22 -12.60 17.14
N ALA A 99 29.16 -13.94 17.07
CA ALA A 99 29.86 -14.80 18.03
C ALA A 99 31.39 -14.63 17.99
N GLN A 100 31.96 -14.33 16.83
CA GLN A 100 33.38 -14.01 16.69
C GLN A 100 33.75 -12.61 17.22
N GLN A 101 32.83 -11.64 17.14
CA GLN A 101 33.08 -10.27 17.63
C GLN A 101 32.88 -10.10 19.14
N GLU A 102 32.06 -10.96 19.76
CA GLU A 102 31.82 -10.97 21.21
C GLU A 102 32.85 -11.81 21.99
N GLY A 103 33.73 -12.54 21.29
CA GLY A 103 34.81 -13.37 21.85
C GLY A 103 36.14 -12.64 22.04
#